data_AF-A0A519RZ09-F1
#
_entry.id   AF-A0A519RZ09-F1
#
_cell.length_a   1.000
_cell.length_b   1.000
_cell.length_c   1.000
_cell.angle_alpha   90.00
_cell.angle_beta   90.00
_cell.angle_gamma   90.00
#
_symmetry.space_group_name_H-M   'P 1'
#
loop_
_entity.id
_entity.type
_entity.pdbx_description
1 polymer ?
#
loop_
_entity_poly.entity_id
_entity_poly.type
_entity_poly.pdbx_seq_one_letter_code
_entity_poly.pdbx_strand_id
1 'polypeptide(L)'
;MNTITDDRQMRALTGLDMTAFCALAEPFAAGCQQEADAHFTDQRPRKRKAGGGRKGVLSSPQQKLLFLLYYLNTYPTFDVLAATFGLPRSKVCEHAHRLAKALERTQRPQGVLPARALDSLAQMQAVFAEVPVLLLDATERPQHRPRA
;
A
#
# COMPACT_ATOMS: atom_id res chain seq x y z
N MET A 1 -10.10 -7.98 16.62
CA MET A 1 -10.23 -8.63 15.30
C MET A 1 -9.62 -10.00 15.40
N ASN A 2 -10.33 -10.97 14.84
CA ASN A 2 -10.01 -12.39 14.79
C ASN A 2 -8.53 -12.65 14.50
N THR A 3 -7.95 -13.48 15.37
CA THR A 3 -6.57 -13.90 15.41
C THR A 3 -6.17 -14.59 14.11
N ILE A 4 -5.29 -13.96 13.33
CA ILE A 4 -4.53 -14.68 12.30
C ILE A 4 -3.58 -15.59 13.07
N THR A 5 -3.77 -16.90 12.94
CA THR A 5 -3.09 -17.89 13.79
C THR A 5 -2.01 -18.68 13.07
N ASP A 6 -2.02 -18.68 11.74
CA ASP A 6 -1.09 -19.44 10.92
C ASP A 6 -0.71 -18.69 9.62
N ASP A 7 0.36 -19.16 8.97
CA ASP A 7 0.88 -18.58 7.73
C ASP A 7 -0.08 -18.76 6.54
N ARG A 8 -0.92 -19.79 6.55
CA ARG A 8 -1.91 -20.01 5.47
C ARG A 8 -2.92 -18.87 5.47
N GLN A 9 -3.47 -18.52 6.62
CA GLN A 9 -4.35 -17.37 6.80
C GLN A 9 -3.63 -16.07 6.47
N MET A 10 -2.39 -15.91 6.93
CA MET A 10 -1.63 -14.68 6.69
C MET A 10 -1.43 -14.42 5.20
N ARG A 11 -1.02 -15.46 4.43
CA ARG A 11 -0.86 -15.38 2.98
C ARG A 11 -2.18 -15.11 2.28
N ALA A 12 -3.24 -15.82 2.66
CA ALA A 12 -4.56 -15.65 2.05
C ALA A 12 -5.13 -14.24 2.26
N LEU A 13 -4.81 -13.59 3.38
CA LEU A 13 -5.33 -12.26 3.72
C LEU A 13 -4.43 -11.12 3.25
N THR A 14 -3.10 -11.30 3.25
CA THR A 14 -2.15 -10.19 3.04
C THR A 14 -1.17 -10.41 1.90
N GLY A 15 -1.11 -11.62 1.33
CA GLY A 15 -0.09 -12.03 0.37
C GLY A 15 1.27 -12.39 0.98
N LEU A 16 1.46 -12.20 2.30
CA LEU A 16 2.71 -12.45 3.01
C LEU A 16 2.55 -13.55 4.06
N ASP A 17 3.64 -14.24 4.41
CA ASP A 17 3.69 -15.01 5.66
C ASP A 17 3.97 -14.12 6.87
N MET A 18 3.88 -14.69 8.07
CA MET A 18 4.05 -13.93 9.31
C MET A 18 5.43 -13.31 9.44
N THR A 19 6.46 -14.01 8.98
CA THR A 19 7.86 -13.56 9.03
C THR A 19 8.06 -12.34 8.13
N ALA A 20 7.65 -12.43 6.86
CA ALA A 20 7.74 -11.34 5.90
C ALA A 20 6.89 -10.13 6.32
N PHE A 21 5.70 -10.36 6.87
CA PHE A 21 4.86 -9.28 7.40
C PHE A 21 5.54 -8.53 8.55
N CYS A 22 6.09 -9.27 9.53
CA CYS A 22 6.79 -8.65 10.66
C CYS A 22 8.02 -7.86 10.19
N ALA A 23 8.79 -8.42 9.27
CA ALA A 23 9.95 -7.76 8.67
C ALA A 23 9.58 -6.48 7.91
N LEU A 24 8.41 -6.44 7.24
CA LEU A 24 7.92 -5.24 6.56
C LEU A 24 7.34 -4.20 7.53
N ALA A 25 6.76 -4.63 8.65
CA ALA A 25 6.11 -3.73 9.61
C ALA A 25 7.06 -2.71 10.25
N GLU A 26 8.33 -3.10 10.49
CA GLU A 26 9.36 -2.24 11.05
C GLU A 26 9.69 -1.04 10.14
N PRO A 27 10.16 -1.22 8.89
CA PRO A 27 10.41 -0.09 7.99
C PRO A 27 9.11 0.61 7.55
N PHE A 28 7.95 -0.06 7.63
CA PHE A 28 6.64 0.57 7.40
C PHE A 28 6.28 1.62 8.46
N ALA A 29 6.73 1.46 9.71
CA ALA A 29 6.53 2.45 10.75
C ALA A 29 7.20 3.79 10.38
N ALA A 30 8.41 3.74 9.83
CA ALA A 30 9.13 4.92 9.35
C ALA A 30 8.41 5.56 8.15
N GLY A 31 7.93 4.78 7.18
CA GLY A 31 7.14 5.29 6.05
C GLY A 31 5.84 5.98 6.49
N CYS A 32 5.16 5.43 7.49
CA CYS A 32 3.99 6.06 8.11
C CYS A 32 4.32 7.42 8.73
N GLN A 33 5.47 7.55 9.39
CA GLN A 33 5.92 8.80 9.99
C GLN A 33 6.24 9.83 8.91
N GLN A 34 6.98 9.44 7.87
CA GLN A 34 7.32 10.32 6.74
C GLN A 34 6.07 10.83 6.01
N GLU A 35 5.09 9.96 5.75
CA GLU A 35 3.82 10.38 5.13
C GLU A 35 3.01 11.29 6.06
N ALA A 36 3.03 11.03 7.37
CA ALA A 36 2.40 11.91 8.34
C ALA A 36 3.05 13.29 8.32
N ASP A 37 4.37 13.39 8.28
CA ASP A 37 5.07 14.69 8.28
C ASP A 37 4.88 15.43 6.95
N ALA A 38 4.91 14.73 5.82
CA ALA A 38 4.60 15.30 4.50
C ALA A 38 3.15 15.81 4.38
N HIS A 39 2.21 15.24 5.14
CA HIS A 39 0.83 15.71 5.18
C HIS A 39 0.66 17.04 5.92
N PHE A 40 1.58 17.38 6.84
CA PHE A 40 1.53 18.60 7.64
C PHE A 40 2.68 19.55 7.31
N THR A 41 2.92 19.76 6.02
CA THR A 41 3.83 20.79 5.51
C THR A 41 3.34 22.20 5.85
N ASP A 42 4.15 23.22 5.55
CA ASP A 42 3.88 24.64 5.82
C ASP A 42 2.52 25.15 5.28
N GLN A 43 1.95 24.47 4.29
CA GLN A 43 0.64 24.79 3.72
C GLN A 43 -0.54 24.32 4.62
N ARG A 44 -0.30 23.40 5.56
CA ARG A 44 -1.27 22.90 6.55
C ARG A 44 -0.59 22.68 7.91
N PRO A 45 -0.16 23.76 8.58
CA PRO A 45 0.59 23.66 9.82
C PRO A 45 -0.25 22.99 10.91
N ARG A 46 0.39 22.11 11.68
CA ARG A 46 -0.24 21.43 12.81
C ARG A 46 -0.62 22.46 13.90
N LYS A 47 -1.89 22.44 14.33
CA LYS A 47 -2.33 23.18 15.54
C LYS A 47 -1.91 22.50 16.86
N ARG A 48 -1.65 21.19 16.85
CA ARG A 48 -1.30 20.39 18.04
C ARG A 48 0.03 19.67 17.81
N LYS A 49 0.75 19.35 18.89
CA LYS A 49 1.94 18.47 18.82
C LYS A 49 1.61 17.18 18.06
N ALA A 50 2.61 16.62 17.37
CA ALA A 50 2.50 15.34 16.70
C ALA A 50 1.91 14.28 17.66
N GLY A 51 0.87 13.57 17.22
CA GLY A 51 0.21 12.55 18.04
C GLY A 51 -0.72 13.06 19.17
N GLY A 52 -0.94 14.38 19.30
CA GLY A 52 -1.83 15.00 20.29
C GLY A 52 -3.32 15.04 19.91
N GLY A 53 -3.71 14.33 18.86
CA GLY A 53 -5.11 14.07 18.51
C GLY A 53 -5.66 12.82 19.20
N ARG A 54 -6.96 12.57 19.03
CA ARG A 54 -7.57 11.30 19.43
C ARG A 54 -6.85 10.15 18.72
N LYS A 55 -6.46 9.11 19.47
CA LYS A 55 -5.86 7.91 18.88
C LYS A 55 -6.90 7.24 17.97
N GLY A 56 -6.50 6.93 16.74
CA GLY A 56 -7.35 6.23 15.78
C GLY A 56 -7.47 4.74 16.11
N VAL A 57 -8.45 4.08 15.50
CA VAL A 57 -8.69 2.63 15.66
C VAL A 57 -7.47 1.80 15.22
N LEU A 58 -6.81 2.22 14.13
CA LEU A 58 -5.53 1.65 13.67
C LEU A 58 -4.37 2.33 14.40
N SER A 59 -4.05 1.81 15.58
CA SER A 59 -3.10 2.43 16.51
C SER A 59 -1.64 2.07 16.23
N SER A 60 -1.35 0.83 15.84
CA SER A 60 0.01 0.37 15.57
C SER A 60 0.37 0.35 14.08
N PRO A 61 1.66 0.42 13.71
CA PRO A 61 2.11 0.18 12.34
C PRO A 61 1.65 -1.17 11.79
N GLN A 62 1.65 -2.21 12.60
CA GLN A 62 1.19 -3.56 12.23
C GLN A 62 -0.30 -3.55 11.88
N GLN A 63 -1.15 -2.90 12.68
CA GLN A 63 -2.58 -2.78 12.37
C GLN A 63 -2.84 -2.03 11.07
N LYS A 64 -2.07 -0.95 10.83
CA LYS A 64 -2.13 -0.18 9.59
C LYS A 64 -1.65 -0.98 8.39
N LEU A 65 -0.56 -1.74 8.53
CA LEU A 65 -0.04 -2.58 7.47
C LEU A 65 -1.02 -3.71 7.14
N LEU A 66 -1.56 -4.38 8.15
CA LEU A 66 -2.58 -5.41 7.98
C LEU A 66 -3.81 -4.87 7.26
N PHE A 67 -4.30 -3.69 7.66
CA PHE A 67 -5.41 -3.01 6.98
C PHE A 67 -5.10 -2.77 5.49
N LEU A 68 -3.92 -2.25 5.19
CA LEU A 68 -3.53 -1.92 3.82
C LEU A 68 -3.36 -3.17 2.97
N LEU A 69 -2.60 -4.16 3.45
CA LEU A 69 -2.35 -5.39 2.70
C LEU A 69 -3.62 -6.21 2.51
N TYR A 70 -4.51 -6.25 3.51
CA TYR A 70 -5.83 -6.86 3.36
C TYR A 70 -6.61 -6.21 2.21
N TYR A 71 -6.61 -4.88 2.14
CA TYR A 71 -7.26 -4.15 1.05
C TYR A 71 -6.62 -4.46 -0.31
N LEU A 72 -5.29 -4.43 -0.42
CA LEU A 72 -4.58 -4.67 -1.68
C LEU A 72 -4.73 -6.11 -2.18
N ASN A 73 -4.73 -7.08 -1.27
CA ASN A 73 -4.77 -8.49 -1.61
C ASN A 73 -6.19 -8.99 -1.94
N THR A 74 -7.21 -8.52 -1.20
CA THR A 74 -8.60 -9.01 -1.35
C THR A 74 -9.53 -8.04 -2.09
N TYR A 75 -9.07 -6.81 -2.33
CA TYR A 75 -9.82 -5.72 -2.98
C TYR A 75 -11.30 -5.59 -2.53
N PRO A 76 -11.58 -5.60 -1.21
CA PRO A 76 -12.94 -5.54 -0.69
C PRO A 76 -13.53 -4.15 -0.93
N THR A 77 -14.87 -4.04 -0.97
CA THR A 77 -15.52 -2.73 -0.95
C THR A 77 -15.20 -2.00 0.36
N PHE A 78 -15.26 -0.67 0.34
CA PHE A 78 -14.96 0.12 1.55
C PHE A 78 -15.95 -0.11 2.69
N ASP A 79 -17.17 -0.57 2.43
CA ASP A 79 -18.14 -0.94 3.47
C ASP A 79 -17.75 -2.25 4.16
N VAL A 80 -17.32 -3.25 3.39
CA VAL A 80 -16.78 -4.51 3.94
C VAL A 80 -15.52 -4.22 4.74
N LEU A 81 -14.60 -3.42 4.19
CA LEU A 81 -13.37 -3.06 4.87
C LEU A 81 -13.62 -2.25 6.16
N ALA A 82 -14.62 -1.35 6.15
CA ALA A 82 -15.09 -0.61 7.32
C ALA A 82 -15.62 -1.53 8.42
N ALA A 83 -16.47 -2.49 8.06
CA ALA A 83 -17.01 -3.48 8.98
C ALA A 83 -15.90 -4.36 9.56
N THR A 84 -14.98 -4.86 8.73
CA THR A 84 -13.86 -5.71 9.16
C THR A 84 -12.93 -4.99 10.13
N PHE A 85 -12.66 -3.70 9.89
CA PHE A 85 -11.70 -2.93 10.69
C PHE A 85 -12.32 -2.01 11.75
N GLY A 86 -13.64 -2.02 11.93
CA GLY A 86 -14.33 -1.17 12.92
C GLY A 86 -14.14 0.33 12.68
N LEU A 87 -14.09 0.74 11.40
CA LEU A 87 -13.82 2.11 10.97
C LEU A 87 -15.04 2.70 10.25
N PRO A 88 -15.29 4.02 10.35
CA PRO A 88 -16.23 4.68 9.45
C PRO A 88 -15.77 4.59 7.99
N ARG A 89 -16.69 4.35 7.05
CA ARG A 89 -16.41 4.25 5.60
C ARG A 89 -15.55 5.41 5.06
N SER A 90 -15.86 6.64 5.48
CA SER A 90 -15.11 7.84 5.05
C SER A 90 -13.63 7.78 5.46
N LYS A 91 -13.33 7.18 6.62
CA LYS A 91 -11.96 7.01 7.11
C LYS A 91 -11.24 5.87 6.43
N VAL A 92 -11.93 4.81 6.05
CA VAL A 92 -11.34 3.67 5.33
C VAL A 92 -10.70 4.12 4.02
N CYS A 93 -11.43 4.85 3.18
CA CYS A 93 -10.90 5.35 1.90
C CYS A 93 -9.70 6.28 2.10
N GLU A 94 -9.78 7.20 3.07
CA GLU A 94 -8.67 8.09 3.43
C GLU A 94 -7.44 7.30 3.89
N HIS A 95 -7.64 6.29 4.73
CA HIS A 95 -6.58 5.41 5.23
C HIS A 95 -5.95 4.58 4.12
N ALA A 96 -6.73 3.97 3.22
CA ALA A 96 -6.21 3.16 2.13
C ALA A 96 -5.22 3.96 1.26
N HIS A 97 -5.63 5.16 0.81
CA HIS A 97 -4.76 6.02 0.01
C HIS A 97 -3.53 6.53 0.78
N ARG A 98 -3.71 6.97 2.03
CA ARG A 98 -2.59 7.47 2.85
C ARG A 98 -1.58 6.36 3.16
N LEU A 99 -2.05 5.18 3.52
CA LEU A 99 -1.18 4.06 3.88
C LEU A 99 -0.49 3.48 2.64
N ALA A 100 -1.11 3.51 1.46
CA ALA A 100 -0.44 3.17 0.21
C ALA A 100 0.77 4.08 -0.05
N LYS A 101 0.64 5.40 0.15
CA LYS A 101 1.77 6.34 0.07
C LYS A 101 2.85 6.06 1.12
N ALA A 102 2.44 5.71 2.35
CA ALA A 102 3.39 5.32 3.39
C ALA A 102 4.19 4.06 2.99
N LEU A 103 3.53 3.07 2.37
CA LEU A 103 4.19 1.87 1.86
C LEU A 103 5.16 2.20 0.72
N GLU A 104 4.76 3.07 -0.22
CA GLU A 104 5.65 3.56 -1.28
C GLU A 104 6.90 4.25 -0.71
N ARG A 105 6.74 5.09 0.33
CA ARG A 105 7.87 5.73 1.03
C ARG A 105 8.79 4.73 1.72
N THR A 106 8.24 3.65 2.25
CA THR A 106 9.02 2.55 2.83
C THR A 106 9.83 1.80 1.79
N GLN A 107 9.25 1.53 0.62
CA GLN A 107 9.86 0.72 -0.44
C GLN A 107 10.84 1.50 -1.32
N ARG A 108 10.63 2.82 -1.50
CA ARG A 108 11.51 3.67 -2.31
C ARG A 108 13.00 3.58 -1.92
N PRO A 109 13.41 3.74 -0.65
CA PRO A 109 14.81 3.62 -0.27
C PRO A 109 15.36 2.18 -0.38
N GLN A 110 14.48 1.17 -0.43
CA GLN A 110 14.87 -0.23 -0.60
C GLN A 110 15.14 -0.57 -2.08
N GLY A 111 14.78 0.31 -3.03
CA GLY A 111 14.97 0.08 -4.46
C GLY A 111 14.06 -0.99 -5.05
N VAL A 112 12.97 -1.36 -4.36
CA VAL A 112 12.08 -2.48 -4.77
C VAL A 112 10.83 -2.03 -5.54
N LEU A 113 10.65 -0.73 -5.74
CA LEU A 113 9.51 -0.21 -6.51
C LEU A 113 9.73 -0.46 -8.02
N PRO A 114 8.70 -0.92 -8.76
CA PRO A 114 8.81 -1.10 -10.19
C PRO A 114 8.96 0.25 -10.92
N ALA A 115 9.61 0.22 -12.09
CA ALA A 115 9.62 1.34 -13.00
C ALA A 115 8.18 1.67 -13.45
N ARG A 116 7.78 2.95 -13.37
CA ARG A 116 6.41 3.37 -13.74
C ARG A 116 6.21 3.51 -15.25
N ALA A 117 7.27 3.84 -15.98
CA ALA A 117 7.26 3.98 -17.43
C ALA A 117 8.62 3.55 -17.98
N LEU A 118 8.61 2.93 -19.16
CA LEU A 118 9.78 2.58 -19.95
C LEU A 118 9.59 3.23 -21.31
N ASP A 119 10.46 4.18 -21.66
CA ASP A 119 10.26 5.03 -22.85
C ASP A 119 11.00 4.49 -24.08
N SER A 120 11.75 3.39 -23.94
CA SER A 120 12.50 2.79 -25.04
C SER A 120 12.69 1.29 -24.87
N LEU A 121 12.91 0.61 -25.99
CA LEU A 121 13.28 -0.81 -26.01
C LEU A 121 14.58 -1.09 -25.24
N ALA A 122 15.56 -0.18 -25.34
CA ALA A 122 16.83 -0.31 -24.62
C ALA A 122 16.64 -0.29 -23.09
N GLN A 123 15.77 0.59 -22.59
CA GLN A 123 15.43 0.61 -21.16
C GLN A 123 14.72 -0.68 -20.73
N MET A 124 13.78 -1.17 -21.53
CA MET A 124 13.11 -2.44 -21.27
C MET A 124 14.11 -3.60 -21.19
N GLN A 125 15.03 -3.70 -22.15
CA GLN A 125 16.06 -4.73 -22.17
C GLN A 125 16.97 -4.65 -20.93
N ALA A 126 17.35 -3.44 -20.50
CA ALA A 126 18.16 -3.26 -19.30
C ALA A 126 17.42 -3.67 -18.01
N VAL A 127 16.14 -3.32 -17.87
CA VAL A 127 15.33 -3.69 -16.70
C VAL A 127 15.12 -5.20 -16.59
N PHE A 128 15.02 -5.88 -17.72
CA PHE A 128 14.75 -7.32 -17.79
C PHE A 128 15.97 -8.15 -18.19
N ALA A 129 17.19 -7.64 -18.05
CA ALA A 129 18.41 -8.32 -18.49
C ALA A 129 18.60 -9.71 -17.88
N GLU A 130 18.19 -9.87 -16.62
CA GLU A 130 18.28 -11.13 -15.85
C GLU A 130 17.04 -12.04 -16.02
N VAL A 131 16.05 -11.62 -16.83
CA VAL A 131 14.83 -12.40 -17.06
C VAL A 131 14.99 -13.24 -18.33
N PRO A 132 15.11 -14.58 -18.23
CA PRO A 132 15.43 -15.43 -19.38
C PRO A 132 14.30 -15.48 -20.41
N VAL A 133 13.04 -15.32 -19.96
CA VAL A 133 11.86 -15.35 -20.83
C VAL A 133 10.89 -14.25 -20.40
N LEU A 134 10.60 -13.33 -21.31
CA LEU A 134 9.57 -12.31 -21.13
C LEU A 134 8.26 -12.79 -21.75
N LEU A 135 7.25 -12.96 -20.91
CA LEU A 135 5.89 -13.28 -21.34
C LEU A 135 5.05 -12.00 -21.33
N LEU A 136 4.46 -11.68 -22.48
CA LEU A 136 3.48 -10.61 -22.60
C LEU A 136 2.09 -11.22 -22.41
N ASP A 137 1.47 -10.96 -21.25
CA ASP A 137 0.13 -11.45 -20.94
C ASP A 137 -0.94 -10.72 -21.76
N ALA A 138 -0.88 -9.39 -21.77
CA ALA A 138 -1.78 -8.54 -22.54
C ALA A 138 -1.08 -7.27 -23.02
N THR A 139 -1.55 -6.73 -24.15
CA THR A 139 -1.19 -5.39 -24.64
C THR A 139 -2.47 -4.58 -24.83
N GLU A 140 -2.43 -3.30 -24.45
CA GLU A 140 -3.53 -2.39 -24.75
C GLU A 140 -3.70 -2.29 -26.28
N ARG A 141 -4.93 -2.40 -26.75
CA ARG A 141 -5.29 -2.21 -28.15
C ARG A 141 -6.08 -0.93 -28.30
N PRO A 142 -5.73 -0.05 -29.26
CA PRO A 142 -6.56 1.11 -29.58
C PRO A 142 -7.99 0.65 -29.92
N GLN A 143 -8.97 1.12 -29.15
CA GLN A 143 -10.38 0.85 -29.43
C GLN A 143 -11.00 2.05 -30.16
N HIS A 144 -11.60 1.82 -31.33
CA HIS A 144 -12.35 2.86 -32.05
C HIS A 144 -13.66 3.14 -31.31
N ARG A 145 -13.66 4.13 -30.41
CA ARG A 145 -14.88 4.56 -29.73
C ARG A 145 -15.75 5.34 -30.75
N PRO A 146 -17.03 4.98 -30.95
CA PRO A 146 -17.93 5.75 -31.79
C PRO A 146 -17.95 7.20 -31.30
N ARG A 147 -17.71 8.15 -32.21
CA ARG A 147 -17.91 9.57 -31.91
C ARG A 147 -19.40 9.86 -32.09
N ALA A 148 -20.02 10.40 -31.04
CA ALA A 148 -21.36 10.99 -31.14
C ALA A 148 -21.28 12.33 -31.86
#